data_AF-A0A8B8YI00-F1
#
_entry.id   AF-A0A8B8YI00-F1
#
_cell.length_a   1.000
_cell.length_b   1.000
_cell.length_c   1.000
_cell.angle_alpha   90.00
_cell.angle_beta   90.00
_cell.angle_gamma   90.00
#
_symmetry.space_group_name_H-M   'P 1'
#
loop_
_entity.id
_entity.type
_entity.pdbx_description
1 polymer ?
#
loop_
_entity_poly.entity_id
_entity_poly.type
_entity_poly.pdbx_seq_one_letter_code
_entity_poly.pdbx_strand_id
1 'polypeptide(L)'
;MEAADYEVLSVREQLFHERVRECIISTLLFATLYILCHIALTHFKKPAEFTTADDEDATVNKIALELCTFTLAVALGAVLLLPFSIISNEVLLSLPRNYYIQWLNGSLIHGLWNLVFLFSNLSLIFLMPFAYFFTESEGFAGSKKTSGSTTSPTSTPASPSSGSCCSWLLEDLEEQLHCSAFEEAALTRRICNPTSCWLPLDMELLHRQVLALQTQRVLLEKRRKASAWQRNLGYPLAMLCLLVLTGLSVLTVAIHILELLIDEAAMPRGMQGASLGQVSFSKLGSFGAVVQVVLIFYLMVSSVVGFYSSPLFWGLRPRWHDTAMTQIIGNCVCLLVLSSALPVFSRTLGLTRLDLLGDFGRFNWLGNFYIVFLYNAAFAGLTTLCLVKTFTAAVRAELIRAFGLDRLPLPVSGFPRASRKTQHQ
;
A
#
# COMPACT_ATOMS: atom_id res chain seq x y z
N MET A 1 35.89 -46.49 21.92
CA MET A 1 35.17 -45.34 21.33
C MET A 1 35.34 -44.21 22.33
N GLU A 2 36.26 -43.31 22.01
CA GLU A 2 36.74 -42.25 22.91
C GLU A 2 35.60 -41.26 23.21
N ALA A 3 35.63 -40.64 24.39
CA ALA A 3 34.65 -39.62 24.79
C ALA A 3 34.51 -38.48 23.74
N ALA A 4 35.57 -38.21 22.98
CA ALA A 4 35.59 -37.27 21.87
C ALA A 4 34.62 -37.65 20.73
N ASP A 5 34.49 -38.94 20.38
CA ASP A 5 33.59 -39.39 19.31
C ASP A 5 32.11 -39.18 19.71
N TYR A 6 31.79 -39.37 20.99
CA TYR A 6 30.44 -39.13 21.52
C TYR A 6 30.08 -37.64 21.54
N GLU A 7 31.02 -36.77 21.91
CA GLU A 7 30.80 -35.31 21.85
C GLU A 7 30.56 -34.84 20.41
N VAL A 8 31.36 -35.29 19.44
CA VAL A 8 31.19 -34.93 18.02
C VAL A 8 29.86 -35.43 17.46
N LEU A 9 29.44 -36.65 17.82
CA LEU A 9 28.13 -37.19 17.45
C LEU A 9 26.99 -36.32 18.01
N SER A 10 27.07 -35.95 19.29
CA SER A 10 26.04 -35.15 19.96
C SER A 10 25.90 -33.74 19.37
N VAL A 11 27.01 -33.10 19.02
CA VAL A 11 27.00 -31.77 18.38
C VAL A 11 26.39 -31.85 16.97
N ARG A 12 26.70 -32.91 16.22
CA ARG A 12 26.13 -33.12 14.88
C ARG A 12 24.63 -33.36 14.92
N GLU A 13 24.15 -34.14 15.90
CA GLU A 13 22.72 -34.39 16.10
C GLU A 13 21.98 -33.11 16.47
N GLN A 14 22.54 -32.30 17.37
CA GLN A 14 21.96 -31.00 17.73
C GLN A 14 21.84 -30.09 16.50
N LEU A 15 22.92 -29.91 15.74
CA LEU A 15 22.91 -29.10 14.51
C LEU A 15 21.89 -29.61 13.49
N PHE A 16 21.78 -30.93 13.32
CA PHE A 16 20.77 -31.52 12.43
C PHE A 16 19.35 -31.15 12.87
N HIS A 17 19.02 -31.32 14.15
CA HIS A 17 17.71 -30.95 14.68
C HIS A 17 17.42 -29.45 14.56
N GLU A 18 18.42 -28.60 14.78
CA GLU A 18 18.28 -27.16 14.57
C GLU A 18 17.96 -26.82 13.12
N ARG A 19 18.67 -27.42 12.16
CA ARG A 19 18.43 -27.19 10.72
C ARG A 19 17.09 -27.72 10.25
N VAL A 20 16.69 -28.90 10.70
CA VAL A 20 15.37 -29.45 10.39
C VAL A 20 14.28 -28.53 10.92
N ARG A 21 14.40 -28.06 12.17
CA ARG A 21 13.48 -27.10 12.77
C ARG A 21 13.42 -25.80 11.98
N GLU A 22 14.56 -25.22 11.62
CA GLU A 22 14.63 -24.00 10.81
C GLU A 22 13.93 -24.16 9.46
N CYS A 23 14.17 -25.28 8.76
CA CYS A 23 13.50 -25.59 7.51
C CYS A 23 11.98 -25.75 7.67
N ILE A 24 11.52 -26.45 8.70
CA ILE A 24 10.09 -26.66 8.94
C ILE A 24 9.40 -25.31 9.18
N ILE A 25 9.94 -24.48 10.08
CA ILE A 25 9.36 -23.17 10.40
C ILE A 25 9.34 -22.27 9.17
N SER A 26 10.45 -22.22 8.41
CA SER A 26 10.56 -21.42 7.19
C SER A 26 9.57 -21.87 6.13
N THR A 27 9.38 -23.18 5.95
CA THR A 27 8.46 -23.75 4.97
C THR A 27 7.01 -23.45 5.34
N LEU A 28 6.64 -23.60 6.63
CA LEU A 28 5.30 -23.28 7.11
C LEU A 28 4.99 -21.78 6.93
N LEU A 29 5.92 -20.91 7.32
CA LEU A 29 5.77 -19.47 7.16
C LEU A 29 5.60 -19.12 5.68
N PHE A 30 6.47 -19.64 4.81
CA PHE A 30 6.36 -19.42 3.36
C PHE A 30 5.04 -19.94 2.78
N ALA A 31 4.59 -21.13 3.17
CA ALA A 31 3.32 -21.69 2.72
C ALA A 31 2.12 -20.82 3.13
N THR A 32 2.11 -20.27 4.35
CA THR A 32 1.04 -19.35 4.77
C THR A 32 1.03 -18.06 3.95
N LEU A 33 2.21 -17.47 3.70
CA LEU A 33 2.33 -16.28 2.84
C LEU A 33 1.90 -16.59 1.40
N TYR A 34 2.26 -17.76 0.89
CA TYR A 34 1.87 -18.21 -0.44
C TYR A 34 0.36 -18.28 -0.60
N ILE A 35 -0.32 -18.93 0.35
CA ILE A 35 -1.79 -19.05 0.33
C ILE A 35 -2.46 -17.68 0.40
N LEU A 36 -1.97 -16.78 1.27
CA LEU A 36 -2.49 -15.42 1.39
C LEU A 36 -2.31 -14.63 0.08
N CYS A 37 -1.14 -14.73 -0.55
CA CYS A 37 -0.87 -14.12 -1.85
C CYS A 37 -1.73 -14.69 -2.96
N HIS A 38 -1.96 -16.01 -2.96
CA HIS A 38 -2.79 -16.68 -3.96
C HIS A 38 -4.23 -16.17 -3.89
N ILE A 39 -4.78 -16.08 -2.68
CA ILE A 39 -6.11 -15.52 -2.43
C ILE A 39 -6.16 -14.05 -2.88
N ALA A 40 -5.14 -13.24 -2.54
CA ALA A 40 -5.09 -11.85 -2.96
C ALA A 40 -5.08 -11.71 -4.49
N LEU A 41 -4.21 -12.47 -5.20
CA LEU A 41 -4.09 -12.39 -6.65
C LEU A 41 -5.32 -12.92 -7.38
N THR A 42 -5.94 -13.99 -6.90
CA THR A 42 -7.20 -14.50 -7.47
C THR A 42 -8.35 -13.50 -7.31
N HIS A 43 -8.36 -12.68 -6.26
CA HIS A 43 -9.30 -11.57 -6.10
C HIS A 43 -9.04 -10.37 -7.03
N PHE A 44 -7.79 -10.10 -7.41
CA PHE A 44 -7.46 -9.01 -8.33
C PHE A 44 -7.55 -9.42 -9.80
N LYS A 45 -7.32 -10.71 -10.10
CA LYS A 45 -7.37 -11.26 -11.46
C LYS A 45 -8.79 -11.13 -12.02
N LYS A 46 -8.87 -10.74 -13.30
CA LYS A 46 -10.14 -10.71 -14.02
C LYS A 46 -10.74 -12.13 -14.07
N PRO A 47 -11.97 -12.35 -13.59
CA PRO A 47 -12.63 -13.64 -13.77
C PRO A 47 -12.78 -13.86 -15.28
N ALA A 48 -12.29 -15.00 -15.77
CA ALA A 48 -12.36 -15.33 -17.19
C ALA A 48 -13.83 -15.28 -17.61
N GLU A 49 -14.15 -14.41 -18.57
CA GLU A 49 -15.47 -14.34 -19.16
C GLU A 49 -15.72 -15.67 -19.86
N PHE A 50 -16.66 -16.42 -19.30
CA PHE A 50 -16.90 -17.83 -19.58
C PHE A 50 -17.52 -17.97 -20.98
N THR A 51 -16.71 -18.00 -22.03
CA THR A 51 -17.02 -18.61 -23.33
C THR A 51 -15.77 -18.56 -24.21
N THR A 52 -15.22 -19.74 -24.58
CA THR A 52 -14.27 -19.98 -25.69
C THR A 52 -12.79 -19.55 -25.56
N ALA A 53 -12.14 -19.73 -24.40
CA ALA A 53 -10.68 -19.80 -24.35
C ALA A 53 -10.27 -21.28 -24.21
N ASP A 54 -9.36 -21.75 -25.06
CA ASP A 54 -8.90 -23.13 -25.08
C ASP A 54 -8.34 -23.55 -23.70
N ASP A 55 -8.47 -24.84 -23.36
CA ASP A 55 -7.95 -25.41 -22.09
C ASP A 55 -6.47 -25.06 -21.90
N GLU A 56 -5.73 -24.98 -23.01
CA GLU A 56 -4.31 -24.60 -23.07
C GLU A 56 -4.06 -23.16 -22.56
N ASP A 57 -4.83 -22.17 -23.01
CA ASP A 57 -4.72 -20.77 -22.55
C ASP A 57 -4.99 -20.62 -21.04
N ALA A 58 -5.91 -21.43 -20.52
CA ALA A 58 -6.24 -21.45 -19.11
C ALA A 58 -5.08 -22.05 -18.28
N THR A 59 -4.42 -23.09 -18.78
CA THR A 59 -3.25 -23.68 -18.10
C THR A 59 -2.05 -22.73 -18.07
N VAL A 60 -1.76 -22.02 -19.16
CA VAL A 60 -0.65 -21.05 -19.22
C VAL A 60 -0.86 -19.92 -18.22
N ASN A 61 -2.06 -19.33 -18.23
CA ASN A 61 -2.42 -18.27 -17.28
C ASN A 61 -2.46 -18.74 -15.83
N LYS A 62 -2.67 -20.04 -15.58
CA LYS A 62 -2.58 -20.63 -14.25
C LYS A 62 -1.11 -20.76 -13.82
N ILE A 63 -0.23 -21.30 -14.66
CA ILE A 63 1.20 -21.42 -14.38
C ILE A 63 1.81 -20.04 -14.12
N ALA A 64 1.52 -19.05 -14.97
CA ALA A 64 1.98 -17.68 -14.76
C ALA A 64 1.45 -17.07 -13.45
N LEU A 65 0.22 -17.41 -13.04
CA LEU A 65 -0.35 -16.97 -11.77
C LEU A 65 0.40 -17.58 -10.57
N GLU A 66 0.72 -18.87 -10.61
CA GLU A 66 1.50 -19.53 -9.54
C GLU A 66 2.89 -18.88 -9.40
N LEU A 67 3.55 -18.56 -10.53
CA LEU A 67 4.84 -17.86 -10.52
C LEU A 67 4.72 -16.44 -9.93
N CYS A 68 3.69 -15.69 -10.32
CA CYS A 68 3.40 -14.38 -9.74
C CYS A 68 3.09 -14.47 -8.24
N THR A 69 2.38 -15.51 -7.83
CA THR A 69 2.03 -15.78 -6.43
C THR A 69 3.28 -16.06 -5.61
N PHE A 70 4.18 -16.90 -6.13
CA PHE A 70 5.46 -17.17 -5.51
C PHE A 70 6.26 -15.88 -5.30
N THR A 71 6.40 -15.05 -6.34
CA THR A 71 7.13 -13.80 -6.26
C THR A 71 6.50 -12.79 -5.31
N LEU A 72 5.16 -12.69 -5.28
CA LEU A 72 4.48 -11.82 -4.32
C LEU A 72 4.66 -12.31 -2.88
N ALA A 73 4.67 -13.64 -2.64
CA ALA A 73 4.94 -14.21 -1.33
C ALA A 73 6.37 -13.91 -0.85
N VAL A 74 7.35 -13.98 -1.75
CA VAL A 74 8.74 -13.57 -1.47
C VAL A 74 8.82 -12.07 -1.16
N ALA A 75 8.12 -11.23 -1.91
CA ALA A 75 8.05 -9.79 -1.66
C ALA A 75 7.46 -9.48 -0.27
N LEU A 76 6.33 -10.09 0.08
CA LEU A 76 5.74 -9.95 1.43
C LEU A 76 6.68 -10.49 2.52
N GLY A 77 7.36 -11.61 2.26
CA GLY A 77 8.37 -12.15 3.16
C GLY A 77 9.51 -11.15 3.43
N ALA A 78 10.00 -10.47 2.40
CA ALA A 78 11.04 -9.43 2.53
C ALA A 78 10.57 -8.24 3.37
N VAL A 79 9.32 -7.79 3.20
CA VAL A 79 8.75 -6.71 4.01
C VAL A 79 8.61 -7.11 5.48
N LEU A 80 8.14 -8.33 5.74
CA LEU A 80 7.83 -8.80 7.10
C LEU A 80 9.08 -9.25 7.88
N LEU A 81 10.17 -9.57 7.19
CA LEU A 81 11.40 -10.06 7.80
C LEU A 81 12.04 -9.05 8.77
N LEU A 82 12.05 -7.77 8.40
CA LEU A 82 12.63 -6.71 9.22
C LEU A 82 11.82 -6.48 10.53
N PRO A 83 10.50 -6.25 10.50
CA PRO A 83 9.70 -6.13 11.72
C PRO A 83 9.69 -7.43 12.52
N PHE A 84 9.67 -8.59 11.88
CA PHE A 84 9.82 -9.88 12.56
C PHE A 84 11.14 -9.96 13.34
N SER A 85 12.25 -9.50 12.76
CA SER A 85 13.56 -9.50 13.42
C SER A 85 13.59 -8.58 14.65
N ILE A 86 12.97 -7.39 14.57
CA ILE A 86 12.85 -6.45 15.69
C ILE A 86 12.01 -7.06 16.82
N ILE A 87 10.82 -7.56 16.48
CA ILE A 87 9.90 -8.16 17.45
C ILE A 87 10.56 -9.36 18.12
N SER A 88 11.22 -10.21 17.33
CA SER A 88 11.93 -11.39 17.84
C SER A 88 12.99 -11.03 18.87
N ASN A 89 13.77 -9.98 18.61
CA ASN A 89 14.77 -9.49 19.55
C ASN A 89 14.14 -9.01 20.88
N GLU A 90 13.07 -8.22 20.81
CA GLU A 90 12.41 -7.71 22.01
C GLU A 90 11.70 -8.81 22.81
N VAL A 91 11.15 -9.82 22.13
CA VAL A 91 10.55 -11.00 22.77
C VAL A 91 11.62 -11.80 23.52
N LEU A 92 12.80 -11.98 22.93
CA LEU A 92 13.94 -12.64 23.58
C LEU A 92 14.45 -11.87 24.81
N LEU A 93 14.50 -10.53 24.73
CA LEU A 93 14.85 -9.67 25.85
C LEU A 93 13.80 -9.71 26.98
N SER A 94 12.52 -9.79 26.62
CA SER A 94 11.42 -9.77 27.58
C SER A 94 11.26 -11.10 28.34
N LEU A 95 11.63 -12.22 27.71
CA LEU A 95 11.41 -13.57 28.23
C LEU A 95 12.69 -14.44 28.17
N PRO A 96 13.78 -14.05 28.85
CA PRO A 96 15.10 -14.68 28.71
C PRO A 96 15.17 -16.14 29.19
N ARG A 97 14.22 -16.57 30.03
CA ARG A 97 14.20 -17.92 30.66
C ARG A 97 13.11 -18.85 30.12
N ASN A 98 12.35 -18.44 29.11
CA ASN A 98 11.23 -19.26 28.65
C ASN A 98 11.68 -20.28 27.58
N TYR A 99 11.65 -21.56 27.93
CA TYR A 99 12.01 -22.67 27.04
C TYR A 99 11.21 -22.65 25.72
N TYR A 100 9.93 -22.26 25.76
CA TYR A 100 9.07 -22.22 24.58
C TYR A 100 9.43 -21.16 23.53
N ILE A 101 10.34 -20.23 23.85
CA ILE A 101 10.75 -19.13 22.95
C ILE A 101 12.19 -19.32 22.47
N GLN A 102 12.93 -20.27 23.04
CA GLN A 102 14.34 -20.55 22.69
C GLN A 102 14.53 -21.13 21.28
N TRP A 103 13.47 -21.49 20.56
CA TRP A 103 13.56 -21.83 19.14
C TRP A 103 13.80 -20.60 18.26
N LEU A 104 13.45 -19.41 18.75
CA LEU A 104 13.62 -18.14 18.06
C LEU A 104 15.06 -17.66 18.25
N ASN A 105 15.98 -18.17 17.43
CA ASN A 105 17.39 -17.85 17.52
C ASN A 105 17.88 -16.99 16.35
N GLY A 106 19.04 -16.36 16.51
CA GLY A 106 19.70 -15.60 15.45
C GLY A 106 19.97 -16.43 14.19
N SER A 107 20.24 -17.74 14.34
CA SER A 107 20.45 -18.67 13.21
C SER A 107 19.20 -18.81 12.32
N LEU A 108 18.02 -18.89 12.93
CA LEU A 108 16.74 -18.95 12.23
C LEU A 108 16.49 -17.66 11.45
N ILE A 109 16.67 -16.51 12.10
CA ILE A 109 16.45 -15.20 11.46
C ILE A 109 17.41 -15.02 10.28
N HIS A 110 18.69 -15.33 10.46
CA HIS A 110 19.68 -15.30 9.38
C HIS A 110 19.35 -16.28 8.24
N GLY A 111 18.86 -17.48 8.58
CA GLY A 111 18.37 -18.45 7.61
C GLY A 111 17.21 -17.91 6.77
N LEU A 112 16.22 -17.26 7.41
CA LEU A 112 15.07 -16.67 6.72
C LEU A 112 15.49 -15.52 5.79
N TRP A 113 16.41 -14.65 6.23
CA TRP A 113 16.94 -13.58 5.37
C TRP A 113 17.66 -14.13 4.14
N ASN A 114 18.52 -15.14 4.31
CA ASN A 114 19.22 -15.80 3.21
C ASN A 114 18.24 -16.45 2.22
N LEU A 115 17.21 -17.11 2.75
CA LEU A 115 16.18 -17.76 1.94
C LEU A 115 15.38 -16.73 1.13
N VAL A 116 14.98 -15.61 1.73
CA VAL A 116 14.27 -14.55 1.02
C VAL A 116 15.18 -13.85 0.00
N PHE A 117 16.46 -13.62 0.32
CA PHE A 117 17.43 -13.08 -0.64
C PHE A 117 17.60 -14.01 -1.85
N LEU A 118 17.78 -15.31 -1.60
CA LEU A 118 17.88 -16.32 -2.65
C LEU A 118 16.63 -16.34 -3.54
N PHE A 119 15.44 -16.41 -2.93
CA PHE A 119 14.18 -16.46 -3.68
C PHE A 119 13.84 -15.15 -4.38
N SER A 120 14.28 -14.00 -3.85
CA SER A 120 14.11 -12.71 -4.52
C SER A 120 14.94 -12.65 -5.79
N ASN A 121 16.20 -13.07 -5.73
CA ASN A 121 17.07 -13.13 -6.91
C ASN A 121 16.58 -14.16 -7.93
N LEU A 122 16.17 -15.36 -7.47
CA LEU A 122 15.56 -16.38 -8.32
C LEU A 122 14.32 -15.84 -9.03
N SER A 123 13.46 -15.12 -8.30
CA SER A 123 12.24 -14.53 -8.86
C SER A 123 12.53 -13.45 -9.90
N LEU A 124 13.40 -12.49 -9.59
CA LEU A 124 13.70 -11.37 -10.48
C LEU A 124 14.45 -11.80 -11.74
N ILE A 125 15.40 -12.72 -11.63
CA ILE A 125 16.29 -13.10 -12.74
C ILE A 125 15.65 -14.17 -13.61
N PHE A 126 14.93 -15.13 -13.02
CA PHE A 126 14.42 -16.29 -13.75
C PHE A 126 12.90 -16.32 -13.85
N LEU A 127 12.18 -16.28 -12.73
CA LEU A 127 10.74 -16.56 -12.73
C LEU A 127 9.91 -15.47 -13.41
N MET A 128 10.20 -14.19 -13.16
CA MET A 128 9.43 -13.07 -13.73
C MET A 128 9.65 -12.91 -15.24
N PRO A 129 10.89 -12.95 -15.78
CA PRO A 129 11.10 -12.97 -17.23
C PRO A 129 10.47 -14.19 -17.88
N PHE A 130 10.61 -15.37 -17.28
CA PHE A 130 9.95 -16.59 -17.79
C PHE A 130 8.43 -16.44 -17.82
N ALA A 131 7.81 -15.95 -16.74
CA ALA A 131 6.36 -15.72 -16.69
C ALA A 131 5.91 -14.72 -17.78
N TYR A 132 6.68 -13.66 -18.01
CA TYR A 132 6.38 -12.68 -19.06
C TYR A 132 6.43 -13.32 -20.45
N PHE A 133 7.56 -13.96 -20.82
CA PHE A 133 7.71 -14.58 -22.13
C PHE A 133 6.72 -15.73 -22.35
N PHE A 134 6.43 -16.51 -21.32
CA PHE A 134 5.44 -17.60 -21.40
C PHE A 134 4.02 -17.08 -21.63
N THR A 135 3.67 -15.91 -21.09
CA THR A 135 2.38 -15.26 -21.40
C THR A 135 2.37 -14.56 -22.75
N GLU A 136 3.51 -14.10 -23.26
CA GLU A 136 3.62 -13.39 -24.54
C GLU A 136 3.71 -14.34 -25.74
N SER A 137 4.34 -15.51 -25.58
CA SER A 137 4.50 -16.51 -26.64
C SER A 137 3.17 -17.01 -27.19
N GLU A 138 2.13 -17.09 -26.36
CA GLU A 138 0.78 -17.46 -26.78
C GLU A 138 -0.01 -16.29 -27.41
N GLY A 139 0.39 -15.04 -27.11
CA GLY A 139 -0.21 -13.83 -27.69
C GLY A 139 -0.06 -13.72 -29.21
N PHE A 140 0.83 -14.52 -29.81
CA PHE A 140 1.04 -14.60 -31.26
C PHE A 140 0.10 -15.57 -32.00
N ALA A 141 -0.59 -16.49 -31.31
CA ALA A 141 -1.39 -17.54 -31.97
C ALA A 141 -2.81 -17.10 -32.40
N GLY A 142 -3.28 -15.93 -31.98
CA GLY A 142 -4.67 -15.48 -32.18
C GLY A 142 -4.92 -14.39 -33.23
N SER A 143 -3.94 -13.99 -34.04
CA SER A 143 -4.14 -12.90 -35.02
C SER A 143 -4.83 -13.36 -36.31
N LYS A 144 -6.13 -13.71 -36.24
CA LYS A 144 -7.06 -13.70 -37.39
C LYS A 144 -8.50 -13.45 -36.92
N LYS A 145 -8.94 -12.18 -36.95
CA LYS A 145 -10.16 -11.73 -37.65
C LYS A 145 -10.44 -10.23 -37.50
N THR A 146 -10.15 -9.54 -38.59
CA THR A 146 -11.00 -8.58 -39.32
C THR A 146 -11.52 -7.31 -38.64
N SER A 147 -10.98 -6.21 -39.16
CA SER A 147 -11.60 -4.92 -39.41
C SER A 147 -13.10 -4.97 -39.75
N GLY A 148 -13.86 -4.08 -39.10
CA GLY A 148 -15.26 -3.77 -39.42
C GLY A 148 -15.65 -2.44 -38.78
N SER A 149 -15.41 -1.36 -39.52
CA SER A 149 -15.80 0.02 -39.22
C SER A 149 -17.32 0.19 -39.05
N THR A 150 -17.76 0.93 -38.03
CA THR A 150 -18.96 1.81 -38.12
C THR A 150 -18.79 2.98 -37.14
N THR A 151 -19.15 4.16 -37.62
CA THR A 151 -18.85 5.51 -37.15
C THR A 151 -19.85 6.08 -36.13
N SER A 152 -19.32 6.85 -35.15
CA SER A 152 -19.84 8.11 -34.54
C SER A 152 -21.06 8.09 -33.58
N PRO A 153 -21.28 9.12 -32.69
CA PRO A 153 -20.39 10.18 -32.17
C PRO A 153 -20.33 10.31 -30.61
N THR A 154 -19.24 10.96 -30.16
CA THR A 154 -19.11 11.96 -29.08
C THR A 154 -19.84 11.79 -27.72
N SER A 155 -19.04 11.59 -26.66
CA SER A 155 -19.10 12.44 -25.44
C SER A 155 -17.93 12.17 -24.50
N THR A 156 -17.07 13.19 -24.33
CA THR A 156 -16.14 13.37 -23.21
C THR A 156 -16.94 13.74 -21.94
N PRO A 157 -16.45 13.39 -20.73
CA PRO A 157 -15.61 14.33 -19.97
C PRO A 157 -14.41 13.65 -19.29
N ALA A 158 -13.22 14.25 -19.36
CA ALA A 158 -12.65 15.16 -18.36
C ALA A 158 -12.34 14.49 -17.00
N SER A 159 -11.05 14.27 -16.78
CA SER A 159 -10.38 14.00 -15.51
C SER A 159 -10.58 15.12 -14.48
N PRO A 160 -10.43 14.82 -13.18
CA PRO A 160 -9.92 15.80 -12.26
C PRO A 160 -8.63 15.34 -11.58
N SER A 161 -7.72 16.30 -11.54
CA SER A 161 -6.47 16.31 -10.81
C SER A 161 -6.66 16.16 -9.31
N SER A 162 -5.64 15.53 -8.71
CA SER A 162 -5.30 15.55 -7.30
C SER A 162 -5.38 16.97 -6.70
N GLY A 163 -6.11 17.11 -5.60
CA GLY A 163 -6.05 18.28 -4.71
C GLY A 163 -7.34 18.54 -3.95
N SER A 164 -7.38 18.15 -2.67
CA SER A 164 -8.24 18.73 -1.62
C SER A 164 -9.72 18.95 -1.98
N CYS A 165 -10.52 17.89 -2.08
CA CYS A 165 -11.98 18.03 -2.07
C CYS A 165 -12.69 16.77 -1.55
N CYS A 166 -12.56 16.48 -0.25
CA CYS A 166 -13.39 15.47 0.42
C CYS A 166 -14.33 16.06 1.48
N SER A 167 -14.15 17.33 1.87
CA SER A 167 -15.10 18.02 2.76
C SER A 167 -16.36 18.48 2.00
N TRP A 168 -16.20 18.96 0.76
CA TRP A 168 -17.30 19.52 -0.04
C TRP A 168 -18.23 18.45 -0.66
N LEU A 169 -17.77 17.21 -0.78
CA LEU A 169 -18.57 16.11 -1.33
C LEU A 169 -19.57 15.53 -0.32
N LEU A 170 -19.34 15.76 0.98
CA LEU A 170 -20.16 15.18 2.04
C LEU A 170 -21.40 16.04 2.33
N GLU A 171 -21.19 17.36 2.36
CA GLU A 171 -22.25 18.36 2.53
C GLU A 171 -23.19 18.34 1.31
N ASP A 172 -22.62 18.23 0.10
CA ASP A 172 -23.37 18.05 -1.15
C ASP A 172 -24.26 16.79 -1.13
N LEU A 173 -23.82 15.71 -0.46
CA LEU A 173 -24.59 14.46 -0.39
C LEU A 173 -25.77 14.53 0.59
N GLU A 174 -25.63 15.28 1.68
CA GLU A 174 -26.70 15.50 2.67
C GLU A 174 -27.71 16.53 2.16
N GLU A 175 -27.24 17.57 1.48
CA GLU A 175 -28.05 18.59 0.80
C GLU A 175 -28.83 17.97 -0.39
N GLN A 176 -28.19 17.12 -1.20
CA GLN A 176 -28.86 16.34 -2.25
C GLN A 176 -29.91 15.38 -1.70
N LEU A 177 -29.68 14.78 -0.53
CA LEU A 177 -30.66 13.92 0.14
C LEU A 177 -31.83 14.74 0.68
N HIS A 178 -31.63 15.98 1.10
CA HIS A 178 -32.72 16.84 1.58
C HIS A 178 -33.58 17.37 0.43
N CYS A 179 -32.92 17.83 -0.65
CA CYS A 179 -33.58 18.33 -1.86
C CYS A 179 -34.42 17.25 -2.56
N SER A 180 -33.87 16.04 -2.73
CA SER A 180 -34.61 14.92 -3.31
C SER A 180 -35.80 14.46 -2.44
N ALA A 181 -35.77 14.69 -1.13
CA ALA A 181 -36.86 14.30 -0.20
C ALA A 181 -38.02 15.26 -0.33
N PHE A 182 -37.65 16.54 -0.46
CA PHE A 182 -38.59 17.60 -0.67
C PHE A 182 -39.28 17.48 -2.03
N GLU A 183 -38.54 17.15 -3.09
CA GLU A 183 -39.11 16.89 -4.43
C GLU A 183 -40.06 15.69 -4.44
N GLU A 184 -39.70 14.59 -3.76
CA GLU A 184 -40.58 13.42 -3.59
C GLU A 184 -41.86 13.79 -2.85
N ALA A 185 -41.76 14.48 -1.71
CA ALA A 185 -42.94 14.92 -0.94
C ALA A 185 -43.83 15.90 -1.73
N ALA A 186 -43.26 16.73 -2.59
CA ALA A 186 -44.01 17.63 -3.47
C ALA A 186 -44.73 16.86 -4.60
N LEU A 187 -44.08 15.86 -5.21
CA LEU A 187 -44.66 14.99 -6.23
C LEU A 187 -45.77 14.09 -5.66
N THR A 188 -45.58 13.49 -4.48
CA THR A 188 -46.60 12.67 -3.82
C THR A 188 -47.85 13.48 -3.49
N ARG A 189 -47.69 14.73 -3.04
CA ARG A 189 -48.84 15.63 -2.82
C ARG A 189 -49.60 15.96 -4.10
N ARG A 190 -48.90 16.14 -5.22
CA ARG A 190 -49.53 16.34 -6.55
C ARG A 190 -50.30 15.10 -7.02
N ILE A 191 -49.83 13.90 -6.68
CA ILE A 191 -50.52 12.63 -6.98
C ILE A 191 -51.77 12.45 -6.11
N CYS A 192 -51.70 12.77 -4.81
CA CYS A 192 -52.82 12.59 -3.88
C CYS A 192 -53.95 13.63 -4.03
N ASN A 193 -53.71 14.77 -4.68
CA ASN A 193 -54.72 15.83 -4.83
C ASN A 193 -54.82 16.32 -6.30
N PRO A 194 -55.48 15.55 -7.19
CA PRO A 194 -55.48 15.80 -8.64
C PRO A 194 -56.41 16.94 -9.11
N THR A 195 -56.98 17.74 -8.22
CA THR A 195 -58.17 18.58 -8.49
C THR A 195 -57.91 20.01 -8.99
N SER A 196 -56.76 20.31 -9.60
CA SER A 196 -56.57 21.60 -10.30
C SER A 196 -56.02 21.44 -11.73
N CYS A 197 -56.95 21.12 -12.63
CA CYS A 197 -57.18 21.70 -13.95
C CYS A 197 -56.03 21.87 -14.98
N TRP A 198 -56.27 21.29 -16.17
CA TRP A 198 -55.76 21.59 -17.52
C TRP A 198 -54.34 21.15 -17.90
N LEU A 199 -54.06 19.85 -17.91
CA LEU A 199 -53.24 19.21 -18.96
C LEU A 199 -53.47 17.69 -18.89
N PRO A 200 -53.44 16.93 -20.01
CA PRO A 200 -53.42 15.48 -19.94
C PRO A 200 -52.05 15.08 -19.38
N LEU A 201 -51.97 14.98 -18.06
CA LEU A 201 -50.74 14.64 -17.37
C LEU A 201 -50.59 13.13 -17.46
N ASP A 202 -49.58 12.68 -18.18
CA ASP A 202 -49.29 11.27 -18.41
C ASP A 202 -48.87 10.62 -17.08
N MET A 203 -49.85 10.01 -16.40
CA MET A 203 -49.69 9.39 -15.08
C MET A 203 -48.59 8.32 -15.07
N GLU A 204 -48.34 7.68 -16.21
CA GLU A 204 -47.31 6.67 -16.41
C GLU A 204 -45.90 7.27 -16.29
N LEU A 205 -45.69 8.47 -16.85
CA LEU A 205 -44.40 9.19 -16.80
C LEU A 205 -44.11 9.69 -15.39
N LEU A 206 -45.13 10.18 -14.69
CA LEU A 206 -45.01 10.66 -13.31
C LEU A 206 -44.71 9.51 -12.34
N HIS A 207 -45.36 8.35 -12.53
CA HIS A 207 -45.10 7.16 -11.73
C HIS A 207 -43.67 6.65 -11.94
N ARG A 208 -43.16 6.68 -13.19
CA ARG A 208 -41.76 6.36 -13.50
C ARG A 208 -40.76 7.32 -12.86
N GLN A 209 -41.06 8.62 -12.82
CA GLN A 209 -40.19 9.60 -12.15
C GLN A 209 -40.13 9.38 -10.63
N VAL A 210 -41.27 9.08 -9.99
CA VAL A 210 -41.30 8.72 -8.57
C VAL A 210 -40.51 7.44 -8.29
N LEU A 211 -40.64 6.42 -9.14
CA LEU A 211 -39.90 5.17 -9.00
C LEU A 211 -38.38 5.36 -9.18
N ALA A 212 -37.98 6.22 -10.11
CA ALA A 212 -36.57 6.61 -10.32
C ALA A 212 -35.98 7.37 -9.12
N LEU A 213 -36.77 8.27 -8.51
CA LEU A 213 -36.35 9.00 -7.30
C LEU A 213 -36.26 8.08 -6.07
N GLN A 214 -37.18 7.11 -5.93
CA GLN A 214 -37.16 6.13 -4.85
C GLN A 214 -35.95 5.18 -4.94
N THR A 215 -35.59 4.75 -6.15
CA THR A 215 -34.39 3.92 -6.36
C THR A 215 -33.10 4.68 -6.07
N GLN A 216 -33.02 5.97 -6.45
CA GLN A 216 -31.90 6.84 -6.09
C GLN A 216 -31.78 7.03 -4.57
N ARG A 217 -32.89 7.20 -3.86
CA ARG A 217 -32.92 7.24 -2.38
C ARG A 217 -32.40 5.97 -1.74
N VAL A 218 -32.87 4.80 -2.15
CA VAL A 218 -32.42 3.51 -1.60
C VAL A 218 -30.93 3.29 -1.85
N LEU A 219 -30.41 3.73 -3.00
CA LEU A 219 -28.98 3.66 -3.31
C LEU A 219 -28.15 4.61 -2.42
N LEU A 220 -28.65 5.83 -2.19
CA LEU A 220 -28.03 6.82 -1.30
C LEU A 220 -28.11 6.41 0.18
N GLU A 221 -29.21 5.80 0.62
CA GLU A 221 -29.36 5.23 1.96
C GLU A 221 -28.44 4.02 2.19
N LYS A 222 -28.22 3.19 1.16
CA LYS A 222 -27.18 2.14 1.20
C LYS A 222 -25.78 2.73 1.33
N ARG A 223 -25.47 3.85 0.66
CA ARG A 223 -24.21 4.60 0.84
C ARG A 223 -24.11 5.31 2.20
N ARG A 224 -25.24 5.66 2.82
CA ARG A 224 -25.34 6.23 4.18
C ARG A 224 -25.14 5.18 5.28
N LYS A 225 -25.57 3.93 5.06
CA LYS A 225 -25.35 2.80 5.97
C LYS A 225 -23.89 2.33 6.05
N ALA A 226 -22.99 2.85 5.20
CA ALA A 226 -21.56 2.81 5.48
C ALA A 226 -21.29 3.71 6.70
N SER A 227 -21.05 3.07 7.85
CA SER A 227 -20.98 3.61 9.20
C SER A 227 -20.59 5.10 9.30
N ALA A 228 -21.50 5.92 9.84
CA ALA A 228 -21.24 7.33 10.15
C ALA A 228 -20.00 7.54 11.04
N TRP A 229 -19.69 6.55 11.88
CA TRP A 229 -18.49 6.52 12.73
C TRP A 229 -17.20 6.40 11.89
N GLN A 230 -17.20 5.61 10.82
CA GLN A 230 -16.06 5.44 9.92
C GLN A 230 -15.77 6.71 9.10
N ARG A 231 -16.80 7.54 8.85
CA ARG A 231 -16.68 8.79 8.07
C ARG A 231 -16.33 10.00 8.95
N ASN A 232 -17.01 10.18 10.10
CA ASN A 232 -16.76 11.33 10.98
C ASN A 232 -15.58 11.15 11.93
N LEU A 233 -15.24 9.91 12.32
CA LEU A 233 -14.10 9.66 13.19
C LEU A 233 -12.92 9.04 12.43
N GLY A 234 -13.21 8.12 11.49
CA GLY A 234 -12.17 7.39 10.77
C GLY A 234 -11.26 8.29 9.91
N TYR A 235 -11.81 9.22 9.13
CA TYR A 235 -11.02 10.13 8.30
C TYR A 235 -10.11 11.07 9.12
N PRO A 236 -10.61 11.84 10.11
CA PRO A 236 -9.76 12.70 10.92
C PRO A 236 -8.74 11.91 11.75
N LEU A 237 -9.11 10.73 12.26
CA LEU A 237 -8.18 9.86 12.98
C LEU A 237 -7.07 9.34 12.06
N ALA A 238 -7.40 8.93 10.82
CA ALA A 238 -6.41 8.50 9.83
C ALA A 238 -5.49 9.64 9.42
N MET A 239 -6.02 10.85 9.19
CA MET A 239 -5.22 12.04 8.87
C MET A 239 -4.29 12.42 10.02
N LEU A 240 -4.78 12.37 11.26
CA LEU A 240 -3.96 12.59 12.45
C LEU A 240 -2.88 11.53 12.60
N CYS A 241 -3.21 10.25 12.41
CA CYS A 241 -2.26 9.15 12.46
C CYS A 241 -1.16 9.34 11.41
N LEU A 242 -1.51 9.66 10.16
CA LEU A 242 -0.55 9.95 9.10
C LEU A 242 0.34 11.16 9.45
N LEU A 243 -0.23 12.23 10.02
CA LEU A 243 0.52 13.41 10.46
C LEU A 243 1.50 13.06 11.60
N VAL A 244 1.07 12.26 12.57
CA VAL A 244 1.93 11.80 13.66
C VAL A 244 3.05 10.90 13.13
N LEU A 245 2.73 9.93 12.26
CA LEU A 245 3.72 9.01 11.69
C LEU A 245 4.73 9.72 10.78
N THR A 246 4.28 10.69 9.98
CA THR A 246 5.17 11.57 9.19
C THR A 246 6.06 12.44 10.08
N GLY A 247 5.49 13.02 11.14
CA GLY A 247 6.26 13.80 12.11
C GLY A 247 7.32 12.95 12.82
N LEU A 248 6.96 11.75 13.27
CA LEU A 248 7.87 10.80 13.92
C LEU A 248 8.96 10.30 12.98
N SER A 249 8.65 10.06 11.70
CA SER A 249 9.65 9.64 10.71
C SER A 249 10.67 10.74 10.45
N VAL A 250 10.22 11.99 10.25
CA VAL A 250 11.10 13.15 10.08
C VAL A 250 11.95 13.39 11.32
N LEU A 251 11.36 13.32 12.51
CA LEU A 251 12.08 13.49 13.78
C LEU A 251 13.18 12.44 13.93
N THR A 252 12.88 11.17 13.64
CA THR A 252 13.86 10.09 13.73
C THR A 252 15.03 10.31 12.76
N VAL A 253 14.74 10.68 11.51
CA VAL A 253 15.79 10.98 10.51
C VAL A 253 16.58 12.24 10.90
N ALA A 254 15.94 13.28 11.44
CA ALA A 254 16.62 14.49 11.89
C ALA A 254 17.57 14.21 13.05
N ILE A 255 17.16 13.37 14.02
CA ILE A 255 18.04 12.89 15.09
C ILE A 255 19.20 12.10 14.50
N HIS A 256 18.97 11.24 13.51
CA HIS A 256 20.03 10.49 12.84
C HIS A 256 21.03 11.40 12.12
N ILE A 257 20.56 12.44 11.41
CA ILE A 257 21.42 13.45 10.77
C ILE A 257 22.27 14.19 11.81
N LEU A 258 21.68 14.55 12.96
CA LEU A 258 22.42 15.20 14.05
C LEU A 258 23.46 14.28 14.65
N GLU A 259 23.14 12.99 14.87
CA GLU A 259 24.09 11.97 15.31
C GLU A 259 25.26 11.82 14.31
N LEU A 260 24.97 11.79 13.01
CA LEU A 260 25.99 11.74 11.95
C LEU A 260 26.89 12.99 11.93
N LEU A 261 26.36 14.17 12.27
CA LEU A 261 27.12 15.42 12.28
C LEU A 261 28.03 15.55 13.51
N ILE A 262 27.62 14.97 14.65
CA ILE A 262 28.37 15.03 15.91
C ILE A 262 29.45 13.94 15.98
N ASP A 263 29.15 12.76 15.43
CA ASP A 263 30.04 11.59 15.49
C ASP A 263 30.26 11.00 14.09
N GLU A 264 31.41 11.32 13.49
CA GLU A 264 31.86 10.75 12.20
C GLU A 264 32.00 9.21 12.25
N ALA A 265 32.09 8.61 13.44
CA ALA A 265 32.10 7.15 13.61
C ALA A 265 30.69 6.53 13.70
N ALA A 266 29.63 7.33 13.83
CA ALA A 266 28.23 6.88 13.86
C ALA A 266 27.63 6.58 12.48
N MET A 267 28.45 6.64 11.41
CA MET A 267 28.09 6.06 10.11
C MET A 267 27.55 4.65 10.30
N PRO A 268 26.67 4.14 9.42
CA PRO A 268 26.23 2.76 9.41
C PRO A 268 27.38 1.81 8.98
N ARG A 269 28.53 1.91 9.64
CA ARG A 269 29.62 0.94 9.64
C ARG A 269 29.18 -0.19 10.55
N GLY A 270 29.20 -1.40 10.03
CA GLY A 270 28.58 -2.54 10.68
C GLY A 270 29.04 -2.68 12.12
N MET A 271 28.10 -2.65 13.06
CA MET A 271 28.41 -2.83 14.47
C MET A 271 28.74 -4.31 14.67
N GLN A 272 30.03 -4.64 14.64
CA GLN A 272 30.57 -6.01 14.64
C GLN A 272 30.35 -6.80 15.95
N GLY A 273 29.36 -6.47 16.78
CA GLY A 273 29.24 -7.06 18.13
C GLY A 273 27.88 -7.10 18.79
N ALA A 274 26.78 -6.65 18.17
CA ALA A 274 25.46 -6.80 18.79
C ALA A 274 24.87 -8.18 18.49
N SER A 275 25.21 -9.16 19.31
CA SER A 275 24.49 -10.44 19.35
C SER A 275 23.01 -10.19 19.68
N LEU A 276 22.13 -10.91 18.99
CA LEU A 276 20.68 -10.82 19.18
C LEU A 276 20.34 -11.05 20.67
N GLY A 277 19.51 -10.19 21.26
CA GLY A 277 19.03 -10.35 22.64
C GLY A 277 19.91 -9.78 23.75
N GLN A 278 20.89 -8.91 23.47
CA GLN A 278 21.73 -8.30 24.52
C GLN A 278 21.40 -6.84 24.89
N VAL A 279 20.84 -6.06 23.97
CA VAL A 279 20.40 -4.67 24.22
C VAL A 279 19.15 -4.38 23.41
N SER A 280 18.21 -3.61 23.99
CA SER A 280 17.08 -3.10 23.22
C SER A 280 17.58 -2.13 22.16
N PHE A 281 17.16 -2.32 20.92
CA PHE A 281 17.67 -1.57 19.77
C PHE A 281 17.10 -0.14 19.68
N SER A 282 16.16 0.20 20.55
CA SER A 282 15.66 1.56 20.71
C SER A 282 16.11 2.15 22.06
N LYS A 283 16.56 3.41 22.05
CA LYS A 283 16.94 4.15 23.28
C LYS A 283 15.78 4.25 24.30
N LEU A 284 14.55 3.99 23.86
CA LEU A 284 13.30 3.97 24.64
C LEU A 284 12.83 2.55 25.05
N GLY A 285 13.64 1.51 24.85
CA GLY A 285 13.27 0.13 25.14
C GLY A 285 12.19 -0.42 24.20
N SER A 286 11.36 -1.34 24.71
CA SER A 286 10.29 -2.01 23.96
C SER A 286 9.31 -1.05 23.27
N PHE A 287 8.97 0.07 23.90
CA PHE A 287 8.09 1.09 23.30
C PHE A 287 8.68 1.66 22.01
N GLY A 288 9.98 1.95 22.00
CA GLY A 288 10.66 2.47 20.83
C GLY A 288 10.81 1.42 19.71
N ALA A 289 10.90 0.14 20.05
CA ALA A 289 10.86 -0.95 19.06
C ALA A 289 9.48 -1.07 18.38
N VAL A 290 8.39 -0.89 19.13
CA VAL A 290 7.03 -0.81 18.56
C VAL A 290 6.93 0.37 17.60
N VAL A 291 7.42 1.55 18.00
CA VAL A 291 7.46 2.73 17.12
C VAL A 291 8.26 2.45 15.84
N GLN A 292 9.43 1.79 15.93
CA GLN A 292 10.22 1.40 14.76
C GLN A 292 9.44 0.49 13.81
N VAL A 293 8.81 -0.57 14.33
CA VAL A 293 7.99 -1.49 13.52
C VAL A 293 6.87 -0.75 12.81
N VAL A 294 6.16 0.14 13.52
CA VAL A 294 5.09 0.95 12.94
C VAL A 294 5.64 1.89 11.86
N LEU A 295 6.79 2.53 12.09
CA LEU A 295 7.44 3.40 11.09
C LEU A 295 7.90 2.63 9.84
N ILE A 296 8.39 1.40 9.98
CA ILE A 296 8.77 0.55 8.84
C ILE A 296 7.54 0.23 7.99
N PHE A 297 6.45 -0.21 8.60
CA PHE A 297 5.20 -0.48 7.87
C PHE A 297 4.65 0.79 7.23
N TYR A 298 4.68 1.92 7.96
CA TYR A 298 4.26 3.21 7.44
C TYR A 298 5.06 3.61 6.19
N LEU A 299 6.39 3.48 6.21
CA LEU A 299 7.23 3.81 5.06
C LEU A 299 7.04 2.84 3.90
N MET A 300 6.79 1.54 4.16
CA MET A 300 6.46 0.58 3.10
C MET A 300 5.14 0.96 2.42
N VAL A 301 4.10 1.24 3.19
CA VAL A 301 2.80 1.62 2.63
C VAL A 301 2.92 2.96 1.89
N SER A 302 3.64 3.94 2.47
CA SER A 302 3.88 5.22 1.82
C SER A 302 4.69 5.09 0.52
N SER A 303 5.65 4.17 0.45
CA SER A 303 6.45 3.94 -0.76
C SER A 303 5.64 3.25 -1.85
N VAL A 304 4.78 2.29 -1.49
CA VAL A 304 3.82 1.65 -2.42
C VAL A 304 2.82 2.68 -2.96
N VAL A 305 2.21 3.46 -2.08
CA VAL A 305 1.25 4.51 -2.47
C VAL A 305 1.94 5.56 -3.34
N GLY A 306 3.16 5.97 -3.00
CA GLY A 306 3.96 6.91 -3.79
C GLY A 306 4.31 6.37 -5.17
N PHE A 307 4.70 5.09 -5.25
CA PHE A 307 5.02 4.41 -6.50
C PHE A 307 3.82 4.43 -7.46
N TYR A 308 2.63 4.01 -7.00
CA TYR A 308 1.41 3.99 -7.82
C TYR A 308 0.80 5.37 -8.09
N SER A 309 1.16 6.39 -7.31
CA SER A 309 0.74 7.79 -7.54
C SER A 309 1.62 8.51 -8.55
N SER A 310 2.78 7.94 -8.90
CA SER A 310 3.69 8.54 -9.87
C SER A 310 3.14 8.42 -11.31
N PRO A 311 3.38 9.44 -12.16
CA PRO A 311 2.84 9.46 -13.52
C PRO A 311 3.40 8.34 -14.42
N LEU A 312 4.59 7.81 -14.10
CA LEU A 312 5.21 6.72 -14.86
C LEU A 312 4.55 5.37 -14.61
N PHE A 313 4.05 5.11 -13.40
CA PHE A 313 3.55 3.79 -12.99
C PHE A 313 2.05 3.72 -12.76
N TRP A 314 1.31 4.79 -13.10
CA TRP A 314 -0.15 4.81 -12.96
C TRP A 314 -0.86 3.70 -13.76
N GLY A 315 -0.30 3.30 -14.90
CA GLY A 315 -0.82 2.22 -15.73
C GLY A 315 -0.70 0.81 -15.13
N LEU A 316 0.15 0.63 -14.11
CA LEU A 316 0.28 -0.64 -13.39
C LEU A 316 -0.66 -0.74 -12.19
N ARG A 317 -1.43 0.31 -11.86
CA ARG A 317 -2.29 0.30 -10.68
C ARG A 317 -3.30 -0.87 -10.72
N PRO A 318 -3.26 -1.80 -9.75
CA PRO A 318 -4.17 -2.93 -9.74
C PRO A 318 -5.62 -2.43 -9.61
N ARG A 319 -6.49 -2.92 -10.49
CA ARG A 319 -7.94 -2.71 -10.43
C ARG A 319 -8.62 -3.98 -9.96
N TRP A 320 -9.65 -3.82 -9.15
CA TRP A 320 -10.42 -4.95 -8.66
C TRP A 320 -11.06 -5.70 -9.83
N HIS A 321 -10.76 -7.00 -9.96
CA HIS A 321 -11.33 -7.91 -10.97
C HIS A 321 -11.13 -7.47 -12.44
N ASP A 322 -10.16 -6.60 -12.73
CA ASP A 322 -9.91 -6.08 -14.08
C ASP A 322 -8.41 -5.82 -14.29
N THR A 323 -7.58 -6.82 -13.99
CA THR A 323 -6.12 -6.77 -14.21
C THR A 323 -5.71 -7.86 -15.20
N ALA A 324 -4.94 -7.46 -16.22
CA ALA A 324 -4.33 -8.38 -17.17
C ALA A 324 -3.12 -9.10 -16.54
N MET A 325 -2.79 -10.31 -16.99
CA MET A 325 -1.66 -11.08 -16.42
C MET A 325 -0.32 -10.34 -16.55
N THR A 326 -0.08 -9.61 -17.64
CA THR A 326 1.12 -8.79 -17.82
C THR A 326 1.22 -7.65 -16.80
N GLN A 327 0.10 -7.04 -16.40
CA GLN A 327 0.07 -6.04 -15.33
C GLN A 327 0.32 -6.68 -13.95
N ILE A 328 -0.17 -7.89 -13.72
CA ILE A 328 0.09 -8.65 -12.49
C ILE A 328 1.60 -8.95 -12.37
N ILE A 329 2.23 -9.44 -13.45
CA ILE A 329 3.68 -9.69 -13.49
C ILE A 329 4.44 -8.39 -13.18
N GLY A 330 4.10 -7.29 -13.85
CA GLY A 330 4.71 -5.98 -13.60
C GLY A 330 4.57 -5.53 -12.13
N ASN A 331 3.38 -5.70 -11.54
CA ASN A 331 3.15 -5.39 -10.13
C ASN A 331 3.98 -6.25 -9.18
N CYS A 332 4.08 -7.56 -9.43
CA CYS A 332 4.91 -8.45 -8.62
C CYS A 332 6.39 -8.05 -8.68
N VAL A 333 6.92 -7.71 -9.87
CA VAL A 333 8.29 -7.21 -10.03
C VAL A 333 8.50 -5.92 -9.25
N CYS A 334 7.61 -4.93 -9.43
CA CYS A 334 7.74 -3.63 -8.77
C CYS A 334 7.66 -3.76 -7.24
N LEU A 335 6.72 -4.53 -6.72
CA LEU A 335 6.59 -4.77 -5.28
C LEU A 335 7.80 -5.54 -4.74
N LEU A 336 8.34 -6.51 -5.46
CA LEU A 336 9.54 -7.23 -5.03
C LEU A 336 10.78 -6.31 -4.96
N VAL A 337 10.99 -5.47 -5.97
CA VAL A 337 12.08 -4.48 -5.99
C VAL A 337 11.92 -3.46 -4.85
N LEU A 338 10.71 -2.98 -4.61
CA LEU A 338 10.45 -2.04 -3.53
C LEU A 338 10.68 -2.69 -2.15
N SER A 339 10.31 -3.96 -2.01
CA SER A 339 10.47 -4.73 -0.77
C SER A 339 11.93 -5.07 -0.48
N SER A 340 12.75 -5.34 -1.51
CA SER A 340 14.18 -5.62 -1.35
C SER A 340 15.01 -4.36 -1.04
N ALA A 341 14.53 -3.19 -1.46
CA ALA A 341 15.15 -1.91 -1.12
C ALA A 341 14.87 -1.46 0.33
N LEU A 342 13.77 -1.92 0.94
CA LEU A 342 13.31 -1.49 2.26
C LEU A 342 14.35 -1.67 3.39
N PRO A 343 15.09 -2.79 3.51
CA PRO A 343 16.09 -2.96 4.56
C PRO A 343 17.25 -1.98 4.44
N VAL A 344 17.72 -1.76 3.21
CA VAL A 344 18.78 -0.79 2.91
C VAL A 344 18.30 0.63 3.16
N PHE A 345 17.06 0.94 2.79
CA PHE A 345 16.44 2.24 3.01
C PHE A 345 16.24 2.52 4.52
N SER A 346 15.70 1.56 5.27
CA SER A 346 15.50 1.67 6.73
C SER A 346 16.81 1.92 7.47
N ARG A 347 17.89 1.25 7.05
CA ARG A 347 19.24 1.45 7.57
C ARG A 347 19.81 2.82 7.20
N THR A 348 19.71 3.21 5.92
CA THR A 348 20.21 4.50 5.44
C THR A 348 19.53 5.67 6.16
N LEU A 349 18.23 5.55 6.45
CA LEU A 349 17.47 6.54 7.22
C LEU A 349 17.77 6.57 8.72
N GLY A 350 18.52 5.61 9.24
CA GLY A 350 18.80 5.47 10.67
C GLY A 350 17.59 5.03 11.50
N LEU A 351 16.56 4.44 10.88
CA LEU A 351 15.37 3.96 11.59
C LEU A 351 15.69 2.73 12.44
N THR A 352 16.60 1.87 11.96
CA THR A 352 16.96 0.60 12.60
C THR A 352 18.47 0.41 12.63
N ARG A 353 19.02 0.09 13.80
CA ARG A 353 20.43 -0.28 13.98
C ARG A 353 20.71 -1.79 13.84
N LEU A 354 19.67 -2.58 13.60
CA LEU A 354 19.79 -4.03 13.42
C LEU A 354 20.58 -4.33 12.14
N ASP A 355 21.75 -4.92 12.35
CA ASP A 355 22.71 -5.27 11.30
C ASP A 355 22.90 -6.78 11.23
N LEU A 356 21.77 -7.51 11.21
CA LEU A 356 21.77 -8.98 11.31
C LEU A 356 22.54 -9.69 10.20
N LEU A 357 22.78 -9.02 9.06
CA LEU A 357 23.44 -9.66 7.93
C LEU A 357 24.95 -9.44 7.88
N GLY A 358 25.51 -8.39 8.48
CA GLY A 358 26.91 -7.97 8.22
C GLY A 358 27.23 -7.64 6.75
N ASP A 359 26.47 -8.18 5.78
CA ASP A 359 26.62 -8.05 4.33
C ASP A 359 26.10 -6.71 3.82
N PHE A 360 25.15 -6.06 4.51
CA PHE A 360 24.76 -4.68 4.16
C PHE A 360 25.87 -3.67 4.47
N GLY A 361 26.83 -4.03 5.33
CA GLY A 361 28.07 -3.27 5.55
C GLY A 361 29.08 -3.39 4.41
N ARG A 362 28.89 -4.31 3.44
CA ARG A 362 29.75 -4.44 2.25
C ARG A 362 29.42 -3.43 1.15
N PHE A 363 28.30 -2.71 1.25
CA PHE A 363 28.02 -1.64 0.30
C PHE A 363 28.96 -0.48 0.58
N ASN A 364 30.06 -0.39 -0.17
CA ASN A 364 31.07 0.66 -0.03
C ASN A 364 30.48 2.09 -0.09
N TRP A 365 29.36 2.27 -0.80
CA TRP A 365 28.60 3.52 -0.83
C TRP A 365 28.04 3.92 0.55
N LEU A 366 27.56 2.98 1.36
CA LEU A 366 27.02 3.23 2.70
C LEU A 366 28.10 3.72 3.69
N GLY A 367 29.37 3.51 3.35
CA GLY A 367 30.52 4.07 4.08
C GLY A 367 30.89 5.49 3.67
N ASN A 368 30.25 6.06 2.64
CA ASN A 368 30.47 7.45 2.24
C ASN A 368 29.49 8.39 2.95
N PHE A 369 30.03 9.13 3.92
CA PHE A 369 29.31 10.12 4.70
C PHE A 369 28.47 11.06 3.84
N TYR A 370 29.04 11.61 2.75
CA TYR A 370 28.37 12.61 1.93
C TYR A 370 27.10 12.08 1.27
N ILE A 371 27.11 10.82 0.82
CA ILE A 371 25.95 10.26 0.12
C ILE A 371 24.84 9.92 1.12
N VAL A 372 25.20 9.33 2.27
CA VAL A 372 24.25 9.03 3.33
C VAL A 372 23.66 10.34 3.88
N PHE A 373 24.48 11.35 4.17
CA PHE A 373 24.03 12.66 4.64
C PHE A 373 23.11 13.35 3.64
N LEU A 374 23.51 13.44 2.37
CA LEU A 374 22.71 14.08 1.32
C LEU A 374 21.35 13.41 1.16
N TYR A 375 21.31 12.07 1.15
CA TYR A 375 20.08 11.31 1.03
C TYR A 375 19.11 11.59 2.19
N ASN A 376 19.63 11.53 3.42
CA ASN A 376 18.86 11.82 4.63
C ASN A 376 18.37 13.27 4.69
N ALA A 377 19.24 14.23 4.35
CA ALA A 377 18.90 15.65 4.31
C ALA A 377 17.83 15.93 3.24
N ALA A 378 17.93 15.32 2.05
CA ALA A 378 16.92 15.44 1.01
C ALA A 378 15.58 14.85 1.45
N PHE A 379 15.59 13.65 2.06
CA PHE A 379 14.39 13.02 2.60
C PHE A 379 13.73 13.91 3.67
N ALA A 380 14.48 14.31 4.70
CA ALA A 380 13.98 15.16 5.80
C ALA A 380 13.50 16.53 5.29
N GLY A 381 14.21 17.15 4.36
CA GLY A 381 13.86 18.44 3.78
C GLY A 381 12.55 18.37 2.97
N LEU A 382 12.43 17.41 2.05
CA LEU A 382 11.23 17.25 1.21
C LEU A 382 10.00 16.88 2.05
N THR A 383 10.16 15.97 3.01
CA THR A 383 9.07 15.56 3.90
C THR A 383 8.64 16.69 4.83
N THR A 384 9.57 17.47 5.39
CA THR A 384 9.25 18.65 6.20
C THR A 384 8.54 19.72 5.38
N LEU A 385 9.01 20.02 4.16
CA LEU A 385 8.33 20.97 3.26
C LEU A 385 6.91 20.52 2.93
N CYS A 386 6.70 19.22 2.68
CA CYS A 386 5.38 18.65 2.46
C CYS A 386 4.49 18.78 3.71
N LEU A 387 5.03 18.47 4.88
CA LEU A 387 4.33 18.54 6.16
C LEU A 387 3.94 19.99 6.51
N VAL A 388 4.86 20.95 6.33
CA VAL A 388 4.59 22.37 6.55
C VAL A 388 3.51 22.87 5.61
N LYS A 389 3.55 22.53 4.31
CA LYS A 389 2.49 22.92 3.37
C LYS A 389 1.13 22.34 3.75
N THR A 390 1.10 21.07 4.13
CA THR A 390 -0.14 20.38 4.51
C THR A 390 -0.70 20.92 5.82
N PHE A 391 0.13 21.07 6.85
CA PHE A 391 -0.25 21.63 8.14
C PHE A 391 -0.70 23.09 8.01
N THR A 392 0.04 23.91 7.25
CA THR A 392 -0.33 25.31 7.00
C THR A 392 -1.66 25.40 6.26
N ALA A 393 -1.92 24.52 5.28
CA ALA A 393 -3.21 24.46 4.59
C ALA A 393 -4.35 24.04 5.53
N ALA A 394 -4.14 23.04 6.38
CA ALA A 394 -5.14 22.57 7.35
C ALA A 394 -5.44 23.64 8.42
N VAL A 395 -4.41 24.26 8.99
CA VAL A 395 -4.55 25.38 9.94
C VAL A 395 -5.25 26.55 9.26
N ARG A 396 -4.87 26.91 8.03
CA ARG A 396 -5.54 27.98 7.27
C ARG A 396 -7.02 27.66 7.05
N ALA A 397 -7.38 26.43 6.71
CA ALA A 397 -8.76 26.02 6.51
C ALA A 397 -9.58 26.12 7.81
N GLU A 398 -9.04 25.65 8.93
CA GLU A 398 -9.74 25.77 10.22
C GLU A 398 -9.76 27.21 10.76
N LEU A 399 -8.75 28.03 10.46
CA LEU A 399 -8.77 29.45 10.79
C LEU A 399 -9.87 30.17 10.00
N ILE A 400 -10.01 29.90 8.70
CA ILE A 400 -11.08 30.46 7.85
C ILE A 400 -12.45 30.04 8.38
N ARG A 401 -12.60 28.78 8.77
CA ARG A 401 -13.84 28.25 9.34
C ARG A 401 -14.15 28.85 10.72
N ALA A 402 -13.15 28.98 11.58
CA ALA A 402 -13.29 29.57 12.92
C ALA A 402 -13.57 31.08 12.88
N PHE A 403 -13.02 31.80 11.90
CA PHE A 403 -13.31 33.23 11.67
C PHE A 403 -14.62 33.45 10.87
N GLY A 404 -15.33 32.38 10.47
CA GLY A 404 -16.60 32.49 9.74
C GLY A 404 -16.46 33.11 8.34
N LEU A 405 -15.26 33.14 7.76
CA LEU A 405 -14.99 33.74 6.45
C LEU A 405 -15.52 32.90 5.28
N ASP A 406 -15.98 31.67 5.52
CA ASP A 406 -16.66 30.82 4.52
C ASP A 406 -17.97 31.46 3.99
N ARG A 407 -18.48 32.50 4.67
CA ARG A 407 -19.66 33.28 4.21
C ARG A 407 -19.32 34.53 3.40
N LEU A 408 -18.04 34.85 3.19
CA LEU A 408 -17.66 35.95 2.30
C LEU A 408 -17.39 35.41 0.88
N PRO A 409 -18.01 35.99 -0.17
CA PRO A 409 -17.70 35.66 -1.54
C PRO A 409 -16.34 36.26 -1.89
N LEU A 410 -15.25 35.59 -1.53
CA LEU A 410 -13.92 35.99 -1.98
C LEU A 410 -13.71 35.50 -3.42
N PRO A 411 -13.38 36.40 -4.35
CA PRO A 411 -13.10 36.01 -5.73
C PRO A 411 -11.77 35.26 -5.73
N VAL A 412 -11.81 33.96 -6.06
CA VAL A 412 -10.62 33.20 -6.41
C VAL A 412 -10.10 33.79 -7.73
N SER A 413 -9.10 34.67 -7.64
CA SER A 413 -8.40 35.23 -8.77
C SER A 413 -7.47 34.18 -9.39
N GLY A 414 -7.79 33.71 -10.59
CA GLY A 414 -6.83 33.05 -11.48
C GLY A 414 -7.42 31.95 -12.36
N PHE A 415 -7.56 32.27 -13.65
CA PHE A 415 -7.75 31.39 -14.83
C PHE A 415 -9.18 31.13 -15.35
N PRO A 416 -9.35 31.08 -16.69
CA PRO A 416 -10.25 31.98 -17.40
C PRO A 416 -11.61 31.35 -17.69
N ARG A 417 -12.64 32.16 -17.53
CA ARG A 417 -14.03 31.84 -17.88
C ARG A 417 -14.15 31.72 -19.40
N ALA A 418 -14.35 30.51 -19.91
CA ALA A 418 -14.74 30.30 -21.29
C ALA A 418 -16.06 31.05 -21.56
N SER A 419 -16.02 31.95 -22.55
CA SER A 419 -17.14 32.79 -22.97
C SER A 419 -18.30 31.91 -23.45
N ARG A 420 -19.43 31.97 -22.74
CA ARG A 420 -20.70 31.35 -23.14
C ARG A 420 -21.36 32.29 -24.15
N LYS A 421 -21.25 31.99 -25.45
CA LYS A 421 -22.09 32.63 -26.47
C LYS A 421 -23.54 32.18 -26.25
N THR A 422 -24.36 33.08 -25.72
CA THR A 422 -25.81 33.06 -25.84
C THR A 422 -26.18 33.23 -27.32
N GLN A 423 -26.76 32.18 -27.91
CA GLN A 423 -27.46 32.28 -29.18
C GLN A 423 -28.93 32.58 -28.85
N HIS A 424 -29.33 33.83 -29.08
CA HIS A 424 -30.73 34.22 -29.24
C HIS A 424 -31.02 34.28 -30.74
N GLN A 425 -32.24 33.85 -31.07
CA GLN A 425 -32.88 33.69 -32.39
C GLN A 425 -32.52 32.43 -33.18
#